data_AF-A0A850P6W1-F1
#
_entry.id   AF-A0A850P6W1-F1
#
_cell.length_a   1.000
_cell.length_b   1.000
_cell.length_c   1.000
_cell.angle_alpha   90.00
_cell.angle_beta   90.00
_cell.angle_gamma   90.00
#
_symmetry.space_group_name_H-M   'P 1'
#
loop_
_entity.id
_entity.type
_entity.pdbx_description
1 polymer ?
#
loop_
_entity_poly.entity_id
_entity_poly.type
_entity_poly.pdbx_seq_one_letter_code
_entity_poly.pdbx_strand_id
1 'polypeptide(L)'
;MVCQPQRTTGEAAVLKRLERILGVSAPPGKKKTIYHVTKGVRDTLDRFIMRRSLLPDLAVFGPDTFGWMERLEQNWTRIRDEAIRIQATEIPSLGDISPDHGRIAADRRWRSFFLEGYGYRRDENRARVPVTSALLDEIPGLVTATFSVLEAGCHIPRHRGMTKGMLTYHLALKVPADREQCWIQIEDGDTLRVLPWQDGHSLLFDDTCNHEVFNNTQDDRYVLLLQVKRPCRGMPSILMDIFFFGVRHSRFVQDIRKRLDARPAAA
;
A
#
# COMPACT_ATOMS: atom_id res chain seq x y z
N MET A 1 12.80 34.65 -33.40
CA MET A 1 11.43 34.28 -33.82
C MET A 1 11.23 32.81 -33.47
N VAL A 2 10.65 32.53 -32.29
CA VAL A 2 10.53 31.15 -31.76
C VAL A 2 9.17 30.59 -32.15
N CYS A 3 9.19 29.52 -32.93
CA CYS A 3 8.02 28.80 -33.43
C CYS A 3 7.37 28.01 -32.27
N GLN A 4 6.08 28.22 -32.00
CA GLN A 4 5.32 27.41 -31.05
C GLN A 4 4.83 26.11 -31.72
N PRO A 5 4.85 24.95 -31.03
CA PRO A 5 4.27 23.74 -31.59
C PRO A 5 2.74 23.75 -31.44
N GLN A 6 2.06 23.55 -32.57
CA GLN A 6 0.61 23.38 -32.65
C GLN A 6 0.20 22.09 -31.92
N ARG A 7 -0.75 22.20 -30.96
CA ARG A 7 -1.42 21.04 -30.36
C ARG A 7 -2.36 20.43 -31.38
N THR A 8 -2.26 19.12 -31.55
CA THR A 8 -3.11 18.35 -32.47
C THR A 8 -4.55 18.32 -31.95
N THR A 9 -5.49 18.45 -32.88
CA THR A 9 -6.95 18.56 -32.68
C THR A 9 -7.61 17.36 -31.97
N GLY A 10 -6.87 16.27 -31.74
CA GLY A 10 -7.36 15.04 -31.09
C GLY A 10 -7.47 15.11 -29.57
N GLU A 11 -6.55 15.78 -28.86
CA GLU A 11 -6.57 15.86 -27.38
C GLU A 11 -7.78 16.64 -26.86
N ALA A 12 -8.14 17.72 -27.56
CA ALA A 12 -9.29 18.56 -27.20
C ALA A 12 -10.63 17.80 -27.32
N ALA A 13 -10.72 16.84 -28.25
CA ALA A 13 -11.92 16.02 -28.44
C ALA A 13 -12.10 14.97 -27.33
N VAL A 14 -10.99 14.36 -26.87
CA VAL A 14 -10.99 13.40 -25.75
C VAL A 14 -11.35 14.10 -24.44
N LEU A 15 -10.78 15.28 -24.19
CA LEU A 15 -11.07 16.09 -23.00
C LEU A 15 -12.54 16.53 -22.96
N LYS A 16 -13.10 17.02 -24.07
CA LYS A 16 -14.53 17.37 -24.16
C LYS A 16 -15.47 16.18 -23.94
N ARG A 17 -15.05 14.97 -24.31
CA ARG A 17 -15.83 13.75 -24.09
C ARG A 17 -15.80 13.32 -22.62
N LEU A 18 -14.65 13.47 -21.95
CA LEU A 18 -14.49 13.21 -20.52
C LEU A 18 -15.25 14.23 -19.66
N GLU A 19 -15.21 15.52 -20.00
CA GLU A 19 -15.97 16.58 -19.31
C GLU A 19 -17.49 16.33 -19.35
N ARG A 20 -17.99 15.81 -20.48
CA ARG A 20 -19.40 15.48 -20.68
C ARG A 20 -19.84 14.23 -19.92
N ILE A 21 -18.95 13.24 -19.75
CA ILE A 21 -19.20 12.02 -18.97
C ILE A 21 -19.14 12.30 -17.46
N LEU A 22 -18.28 13.22 -17.04
CA LEU A 22 -18.00 13.51 -15.62
C LEU A 22 -18.82 14.68 -15.05
N GLY A 23 -19.55 15.43 -15.89
CA GLY A 23 -20.44 16.52 -15.44
C GLY A 23 -19.72 17.69 -14.78
N VAL A 24 -18.47 17.98 -15.18
CA VAL A 24 -17.65 19.05 -14.60
C VAL A 24 -17.47 20.18 -15.61
N SER A 25 -18.01 21.36 -15.32
CA SER A 25 -17.74 22.60 -16.05
C SER A 25 -16.65 23.39 -15.33
N ALA A 26 -15.54 23.72 -16.03
CA ALA A 26 -14.46 24.51 -15.46
C ALA A 26 -14.77 26.02 -15.51
N PRO A 27 -14.63 26.78 -14.39
CA PRO A 27 -14.71 28.24 -14.42
C PRO A 27 -13.37 28.86 -14.92
N PRO A 28 -13.39 30.05 -15.53
CA PRO A 28 -12.20 30.63 -16.13
C PRO A 28 -11.35 31.37 -15.10
N GLY A 29 -10.02 31.18 -15.18
CA GLY A 29 -9.04 32.08 -14.58
C GLY A 29 -8.15 31.46 -13.51
N LYS A 30 -6.82 31.60 -13.74
CA LYS A 30 -5.65 31.17 -12.94
C LYS A 30 -5.14 29.77 -13.25
N LYS A 31 -3.93 29.72 -13.83
CA LYS A 31 -3.19 28.52 -14.22
C LYS A 31 -2.91 27.66 -12.98
N LYS A 32 -3.80 26.71 -12.69
CA LYS A 32 -3.57 25.67 -11.69
C LYS A 32 -2.41 24.80 -12.17
N THR A 33 -1.31 24.80 -11.44
CA THR A 33 -0.17 23.89 -11.62
C THR A 33 -0.70 22.45 -11.72
N ILE A 34 -0.08 21.59 -12.53
CA ILE A 34 -0.46 20.16 -12.74
C ILE A 34 -0.75 19.44 -11.40
N TYR A 35 -0.07 19.83 -10.33
CA TYR A 35 -0.30 19.40 -8.94
C TYR A 35 -1.73 19.65 -8.40
N HIS A 36 -2.33 20.81 -8.68
CA HIS A 36 -3.69 21.14 -8.23
C HIS A 36 -4.77 20.43 -9.06
N VAL A 37 -4.47 20.17 -10.33
CA VAL A 37 -5.35 19.39 -11.22
C VAL A 37 -5.37 17.92 -10.77
N THR A 38 -4.21 17.34 -10.48
CA THR A 38 -4.08 15.96 -9.99
C THR A 38 -4.67 15.78 -8.59
N LYS A 39 -4.50 16.74 -7.67
CA LYS A 39 -5.13 16.70 -6.33
C LYS A 39 -6.66 16.72 -6.39
N GLY A 40 -7.24 17.61 -7.19
CA GLY A 40 -8.70 17.69 -7.35
C GLY A 40 -9.31 16.44 -7.97
N VAL A 41 -8.59 15.78 -8.88
CA VAL A 41 -8.98 14.49 -9.46
C VAL A 41 -8.96 13.38 -8.41
N ARG A 42 -7.90 13.31 -7.59
CA ARG A 42 -7.80 12.32 -6.50
C ARG A 42 -8.93 12.47 -5.49
N ASP A 43 -9.16 13.67 -4.97
CA ASP A 43 -10.21 13.90 -3.96
C ASP A 43 -11.60 13.57 -4.50
N THR A 44 -11.83 13.81 -5.80
CA THR A 44 -13.08 13.46 -6.47
C THR A 44 -13.24 11.94 -6.61
N LEU A 45 -12.17 11.24 -6.99
CA LEU A 45 -12.16 9.78 -7.10
C LEU A 45 -12.35 9.12 -5.73
N ASP A 46 -11.63 9.58 -4.70
CA ASP A 46 -11.73 9.09 -3.33
C ASP A 46 -13.17 9.28 -2.81
N ARG A 47 -13.79 10.45 -3.04
CA ARG A 47 -15.21 10.69 -2.69
C ARG A 47 -16.17 9.74 -3.44
N PHE A 48 -15.89 9.46 -4.71
CA PHE A 48 -16.70 8.53 -5.50
C PHE A 48 -16.59 7.09 -4.99
N ILE A 49 -15.37 6.63 -4.66
CA ILE A 49 -15.11 5.34 -4.03
C ILE A 49 -15.87 5.25 -2.70
N MET A 50 -15.73 6.24 -1.83
CA MET A 50 -16.34 6.21 -0.50
C MET A 50 -17.87 6.23 -0.54
N ARG A 51 -18.50 6.92 -1.50
CA ARG A 51 -19.96 6.87 -1.71
C ARG A 51 -20.49 5.47 -2.03
N ARG A 52 -19.63 4.56 -2.47
CA ARG A 52 -19.98 3.21 -2.90
C ARG A 52 -19.33 2.13 -2.05
N SER A 53 -18.51 2.51 -1.07
CA SER A 53 -17.86 1.59 -0.14
C SER A 53 -18.91 0.77 0.63
N LEU A 54 -18.61 -0.51 0.82
CA LEU A 54 -19.36 -1.39 1.73
C LEU A 54 -18.92 -1.22 3.18
N LEU A 55 -17.75 -0.64 3.39
CA LEU A 55 -17.17 -0.35 4.70
C LEU A 55 -17.32 1.14 5.04
N PRO A 56 -17.44 1.50 6.34
CA PRO A 56 -17.44 2.89 6.77
C PRO A 56 -16.11 3.60 6.47
N ASP A 57 -16.13 4.93 6.53
CA ASP A 57 -14.93 5.76 6.48
C ASP A 57 -14.32 5.84 7.89
N LEU A 58 -13.50 4.86 8.24
CA LEU A 58 -12.79 4.80 9.52
C LEU A 58 -11.29 4.80 9.27
N ALA A 59 -10.54 5.43 10.17
CA ALA A 59 -9.08 5.34 10.16
C ALA A 59 -8.61 3.93 10.52
N VAL A 60 -9.26 3.29 11.49
CA VAL A 60 -8.91 1.95 12.01
C VAL A 60 -10.17 1.09 12.09
N PHE A 61 -10.04 -0.18 11.72
CA PHE A 61 -11.14 -1.13 11.61
C PHE A 61 -11.03 -2.24 12.67
N GLY A 62 -12.16 -2.89 12.98
CA GLY A 62 -12.24 -4.00 13.93
C GLY A 62 -11.68 -5.32 13.36
N PRO A 63 -11.34 -6.29 14.23
CA PRO A 63 -10.76 -7.57 13.83
C PRO A 63 -11.70 -8.45 13.00
N ASP A 64 -13.01 -8.21 13.08
CA ASP A 64 -14.10 -8.93 12.40
C ASP A 64 -14.46 -8.32 11.03
N THR A 65 -13.74 -7.29 10.58
CA THR A 65 -14.05 -6.56 9.33
C THR A 65 -13.99 -7.49 8.11
N PHE A 66 -13.04 -8.43 8.09
CA PHE A 66 -12.95 -9.45 7.05
C PHE A 66 -12.77 -10.83 7.66
N GLY A 67 -13.57 -11.80 7.21
CA GLY A 67 -13.51 -13.18 7.74
C GLY A 67 -12.17 -13.90 7.52
N TRP A 68 -11.33 -13.46 6.57
CA TRP A 68 -10.00 -14.04 6.37
C TRP A 68 -8.97 -13.58 7.42
N MET A 69 -9.22 -12.49 8.16
CA MET A 69 -8.28 -11.96 9.16
C MET A 69 -8.09 -12.98 10.30
N GLU A 70 -9.18 -13.54 10.80
CA GLU A 70 -9.14 -14.56 11.87
C GLU A 70 -8.30 -15.77 11.44
N ARG A 71 -8.41 -16.21 10.19
CA ARG A 71 -7.63 -17.35 9.68
C ARG A 71 -6.12 -17.04 9.64
N LEU A 72 -5.73 -15.80 9.33
CA LEU A 72 -4.34 -15.37 9.40
C LEU A 72 -3.85 -15.31 10.85
N GLU A 73 -4.65 -14.78 11.77
CA GLU A 73 -4.34 -14.80 13.20
C GLU A 73 -4.19 -16.23 13.71
N GLN A 74 -5.11 -17.14 13.42
CA GLN A 74 -5.02 -18.55 13.84
C GLN A 74 -3.75 -19.27 13.35
N ASN A 75 -3.15 -18.80 12.24
CA ASN A 75 -1.91 -19.35 11.67
C ASN A 75 -0.68 -18.47 11.92
N TRP A 76 -0.77 -17.44 12.78
CA TRP A 76 0.26 -16.41 12.91
C TRP A 76 1.65 -16.96 13.24
N THR A 77 1.73 -18.00 14.09
CA THR A 77 3.00 -18.62 14.45
C THR A 77 3.66 -19.31 13.27
N ARG A 78 2.87 -20.00 12.42
CA ARG A 78 3.38 -20.67 11.21
C ARG A 78 3.86 -19.65 10.18
N ILE A 79 3.12 -18.55 10.02
CA ILE A 79 3.51 -17.43 9.16
C ILE A 79 4.79 -16.78 9.69
N ARG A 80 4.89 -16.54 11.00
CA ARG A 80 6.08 -16.02 11.65
C ARG A 80 7.27 -16.93 11.40
N ASP A 81 7.12 -18.23 11.62
CA ASP A 81 8.22 -19.19 11.49
C ASP A 81 8.75 -19.26 10.05
N GLU A 82 7.90 -19.05 9.04
CA GLU A 82 8.33 -18.81 7.65
C GLU A 82 9.06 -17.47 7.47
N ALA A 83 8.51 -16.39 8.00
CA ALA A 83 9.07 -15.04 7.84
C ALA A 83 10.46 -14.89 8.50
N ILE A 84 10.63 -15.35 9.74
CA ILE A 84 11.88 -15.16 10.51
C ILE A 84 13.02 -16.06 10.04
N ARG A 85 12.73 -17.09 9.23
CA ARG A 85 13.77 -17.91 8.58
C ARG A 85 14.49 -17.18 7.46
N ILE A 86 13.87 -16.14 6.90
CA ILE A 86 14.47 -15.28 5.88
C ILE A 86 15.27 -14.21 6.63
N GLN A 87 16.60 -14.19 6.46
CA GLN A 87 17.42 -13.21 7.16
C GLN A 87 17.07 -11.79 6.69
N ALA A 88 17.00 -10.82 7.59
CA ALA A 88 16.73 -9.43 7.22
C ALA A 88 17.73 -8.92 6.16
N THR A 89 18.99 -9.33 6.24
CA THR A 89 20.06 -8.99 5.28
C THR A 89 19.76 -9.43 3.83
N GLU A 90 19.03 -10.53 3.66
CA GLU A 90 18.57 -11.04 2.36
C GLU A 90 17.43 -10.21 1.77
N ILE A 91 16.68 -9.53 2.63
CA ILE A 91 15.50 -8.76 2.23
C ILE A 91 15.97 -7.40 1.70
N PRO A 92 15.58 -7.01 0.47
CA PRO A 92 15.96 -5.71 -0.06
C PRO A 92 15.37 -4.58 0.79
N SER A 93 16.18 -3.55 1.01
CA SER A 93 15.68 -2.27 1.50
C SER A 93 14.66 -1.69 0.53
N LEU A 94 13.52 -1.22 1.02
CA LEU A 94 12.47 -0.64 0.17
C LEU A 94 12.97 0.60 -0.58
N GLY A 95 13.84 1.40 0.05
CA GLY A 95 14.47 2.55 -0.58
C GLY A 95 15.31 2.21 -1.81
N ASP A 96 15.84 0.98 -1.88
CA ASP A 96 16.65 0.52 -3.03
C ASP A 96 15.80 0.05 -4.20
N ILE A 97 14.66 -0.58 -3.90
CA ILE A 97 13.83 -1.21 -4.92
C ILE A 97 12.73 -0.28 -5.42
N SER A 98 12.30 0.71 -4.63
CA SER A 98 11.25 1.65 -5.02
C SER A 98 11.70 3.11 -4.91
N PRO A 99 12.03 3.76 -6.05
CA PRO A 99 12.38 5.19 -6.08
C PRO A 99 11.33 6.10 -5.44
N ASP A 100 10.06 5.78 -5.63
CA ASP A 100 8.94 6.59 -5.10
C ASP A 100 8.80 6.47 -3.58
N HIS A 101 9.26 5.35 -2.99
CA HIS A 101 9.36 5.22 -1.53
C HIS A 101 10.67 5.77 -0.98
N GLY A 102 11.61 6.22 -1.82
CA GLY A 102 12.93 6.67 -1.39
C GLY A 102 12.89 7.79 -0.34
N ARG A 103 11.85 8.65 -0.36
CA ARG A 103 11.67 9.72 0.65
C ARG A 103 11.24 9.20 2.03
N ILE A 104 10.51 8.08 2.08
CA ILE A 104 9.97 7.50 3.32
C ILE A 104 10.75 6.27 3.80
N ALA A 105 11.55 5.66 2.95
CA ALA A 105 12.48 4.58 3.26
C ALA A 105 13.94 5.05 3.19
N ALA A 106 14.18 6.34 3.44
CA ALA A 106 15.49 6.98 3.26
C ALA A 106 16.59 6.38 4.16
N ASP A 107 16.22 5.97 5.38
CA ASP A 107 17.12 5.32 6.36
C ASP A 107 17.47 3.87 5.95
N ARG A 108 16.85 3.33 4.89
CA ARG A 108 17.05 1.97 4.37
C ARG A 108 16.79 0.80 5.32
N ARG A 109 16.52 1.06 6.60
CA ARG A 109 16.13 0.11 7.64
C ARG A 109 14.73 -0.48 7.50
N TRP A 110 13.97 0.00 6.52
CA TRP A 110 12.70 -0.60 6.12
C TRP A 110 12.93 -1.57 4.96
N ARG A 111 12.77 -2.86 5.24
CA ARG A 111 12.95 -3.95 4.27
C ARG A 111 11.63 -4.62 3.92
N SER A 112 11.52 -5.06 2.67
CA SER A 112 10.27 -5.63 2.14
C SER A 112 10.54 -6.91 1.35
N PHE A 113 10.15 -8.05 1.91
CA PHE A 113 10.21 -9.35 1.23
C PHE A 113 8.94 -9.52 0.40
N PHE A 114 9.06 -9.26 -0.90
CA PHE A 114 7.91 -9.20 -1.79
C PHE A 114 7.38 -10.59 -2.16
N LEU A 115 6.09 -10.85 -1.91
CA LEU A 115 5.41 -12.10 -2.27
C LEU A 115 4.52 -11.88 -3.49
N GLU A 116 3.73 -10.82 -3.48
CA GLU A 116 2.81 -10.46 -4.54
C GLU A 116 2.58 -8.95 -4.61
N GLY A 117 2.35 -8.41 -5.80
CA GLY A 117 1.87 -7.04 -5.94
C GLY A 117 1.35 -6.71 -7.32
N TYR A 118 0.18 -6.07 -7.37
CA TYR A 118 -0.54 -5.70 -8.59
C TYR A 118 -0.71 -6.90 -9.54
N GLY A 119 -0.99 -8.08 -8.96
CA GLY A 119 -1.14 -9.36 -9.63
C GLY A 119 0.16 -10.00 -10.14
N TYR A 120 1.33 -9.45 -9.83
CA TYR A 120 2.60 -10.13 -10.06
C TYR A 120 2.96 -10.95 -8.83
N ARG A 121 3.06 -12.26 -9.00
CA ARG A 121 3.53 -13.20 -7.97
C ARG A 121 5.02 -13.41 -8.15
N ARG A 122 5.76 -13.41 -7.06
CA ARG A 122 7.17 -13.78 -7.05
C ARG A 122 7.28 -15.24 -6.62
N ASP A 123 7.23 -16.13 -7.59
CA ASP A 123 7.10 -17.57 -7.34
C ASP A 123 8.27 -18.13 -6.53
N GLU A 124 9.49 -17.60 -6.72
CA GLU A 124 10.67 -18.03 -5.93
C GLU A 124 10.50 -17.70 -4.45
N ASN A 125 9.99 -16.50 -4.14
CA ASN A 125 9.75 -16.08 -2.76
C ASN A 125 8.57 -16.85 -2.16
N ARG A 126 7.49 -17.07 -2.92
CA ARG A 126 6.33 -17.83 -2.48
C ARG A 126 6.66 -19.31 -2.20
N ALA A 127 7.57 -19.90 -2.97
CA ALA A 127 8.07 -21.25 -2.73
C ALA A 127 8.79 -21.42 -1.39
N ARG A 128 9.42 -20.34 -0.87
CA ARG A 128 10.08 -20.34 0.46
C ARG A 128 9.09 -20.29 1.63
N VAL A 129 7.86 -19.81 1.38
CA VAL A 129 6.83 -19.61 2.42
C VAL A 129 5.49 -20.25 2.02
N PRO A 130 5.44 -21.59 1.88
CA PRO A 130 4.27 -22.29 1.35
C PRO A 130 2.99 -22.14 2.18
N VAL A 131 3.09 -22.08 3.52
CA VAL A 131 1.92 -21.89 4.40
C VAL A 131 1.33 -20.51 4.19
N THR A 132 2.18 -19.48 4.24
CA THR A 132 1.76 -18.10 3.98
C THR A 132 1.18 -17.97 2.58
N SER A 133 1.84 -18.54 1.57
CA SER A 133 1.37 -18.52 0.19
C SER A 133 -0.02 -19.12 0.02
N ALA A 134 -0.29 -20.29 0.64
CA ALA A 134 -1.60 -20.91 0.56
C ALA A 134 -2.69 -20.02 1.19
N LEU A 135 -2.40 -19.39 2.34
CA LEU A 135 -3.34 -18.47 3.00
C LEU A 135 -3.59 -17.21 2.17
N LEU A 136 -2.57 -16.67 1.50
CA LEU A 136 -2.71 -15.50 0.62
C LEU A 136 -3.63 -15.76 -0.57
N ASP A 137 -3.64 -16.98 -1.12
CA ASP A 137 -4.49 -17.34 -2.27
C ASP A 137 -5.99 -17.32 -1.94
N GLU A 138 -6.33 -17.33 -0.66
CA GLU A 138 -7.72 -17.30 -0.19
C GLU A 138 -8.22 -15.87 0.07
N ILE A 139 -7.35 -14.86 0.00
CA ILE A 139 -7.70 -13.46 0.33
C ILE A 139 -8.34 -12.77 -0.88
N PRO A 140 -9.64 -12.42 -0.81
CA PRO A 140 -10.30 -11.75 -1.91
C PRO A 140 -9.75 -10.34 -2.09
N GLY A 141 -9.44 -9.98 -3.32
CA GLY A 141 -8.99 -8.62 -3.63
C GLY A 141 -7.63 -8.27 -3.04
N LEU A 142 -6.75 -9.25 -2.81
CA LEU A 142 -5.35 -9.00 -2.50
C LEU A 142 -4.71 -8.14 -3.62
N VAL A 143 -4.07 -7.04 -3.23
CA VAL A 143 -3.36 -6.14 -4.14
C VAL A 143 -1.87 -6.31 -3.99
N THR A 144 -1.36 -6.26 -2.75
CA THR A 144 0.06 -6.48 -2.42
C THR A 144 0.18 -7.35 -1.17
N ALA A 145 1.25 -8.14 -1.10
CA ALA A 145 1.62 -8.94 0.05
C ALA A 145 3.14 -8.96 0.22
N THR A 146 3.62 -8.56 1.40
CA THR A 146 5.05 -8.60 1.74
C THR A 146 5.26 -8.96 3.21
N PHE A 147 6.40 -9.56 3.54
CA PHE A 147 6.91 -9.43 4.91
C PHE A 147 7.65 -8.10 5.02
N SER A 148 7.15 -7.23 5.90
CA SER A 148 7.70 -5.91 6.15
C SER A 148 8.51 -5.96 7.44
N VAL A 149 9.82 -5.75 7.32
CA VAL A 149 10.76 -5.75 8.44
C VAL A 149 11.21 -4.32 8.69
N LEU A 150 11.02 -3.87 9.93
CA LEU A 150 11.62 -2.63 10.41
C LEU A 150 12.76 -2.99 11.33
N GLU A 151 13.98 -2.66 10.90
CA GLU A 151 15.16 -2.87 11.74
C GLU A 151 15.12 -1.95 12.97
N ALA A 152 15.92 -2.30 13.98
CA ALA A 152 16.10 -1.48 15.18
C ALA A 152 16.39 0.00 14.87
N GLY A 153 15.71 0.91 15.57
CA GLY A 153 15.82 2.35 15.38
C GLY A 153 15.18 2.91 14.11
N CYS A 154 14.47 2.11 13.30
CA CYS A 154 13.86 2.59 12.07
C CYS A 154 12.71 3.57 12.34
N HIS A 155 12.68 4.66 11.58
CA HIS A 155 11.58 5.63 11.55
C HIS A 155 11.06 5.78 10.12
N ILE A 156 9.78 5.50 9.90
CA ILE A 156 9.10 5.84 8.66
C ILE A 156 8.38 7.17 8.88
N PRO A 157 8.81 8.26 8.21
CA PRO A 157 8.25 9.58 8.43
C PRO A 157 6.80 9.66 7.99
N ARG A 158 6.10 10.66 8.52
CA ARG A 158 4.69 10.94 8.21
C ARG A 158 4.40 10.91 6.70
N HIS A 159 3.45 10.05 6.32
CA HIS A 159 3.00 9.87 4.93
C HIS A 159 1.54 9.42 4.87
N ARG A 160 1.04 9.31 3.64
CA ARG A 160 -0.31 8.78 3.36
C ARG A 160 -0.30 7.99 2.07
N GLY A 161 -1.14 6.97 2.03
CA GLY A 161 -1.39 6.11 0.88
C GLY A 161 -1.96 6.86 -0.31
N MET A 162 -2.03 6.17 -1.45
CA MET A 162 -2.37 6.77 -2.74
C MET A 162 -3.87 6.92 -2.96
N THR A 163 -4.71 6.02 -2.45
CA THR A 163 -6.13 5.95 -2.80
C THR A 163 -6.97 5.33 -1.68
N LYS A 164 -8.21 5.84 -1.51
CA LYS A 164 -9.23 5.25 -0.62
C LYS A 164 -9.72 3.87 -1.11
N GLY A 165 -9.34 3.45 -2.31
CA GLY A 165 -9.71 2.16 -2.90
C GLY A 165 -9.02 0.94 -2.29
N MET A 166 -8.08 1.14 -1.36
CA MET A 166 -7.39 0.07 -0.65
C MET A 166 -7.46 0.27 0.85
N LEU A 167 -7.28 -0.82 1.58
CA LEU A 167 -7.00 -0.84 3.01
C LEU A 167 -5.67 -1.55 3.25
N THR A 168 -4.96 -1.12 4.29
CA THR A 168 -3.69 -1.72 4.70
C THR A 168 -3.93 -2.57 5.94
N TYR A 169 -3.46 -3.82 5.88
CA TYR A 169 -3.55 -4.79 6.94
C TYR A 169 -2.14 -5.21 7.38
N HIS A 170 -1.92 -5.23 8.68
CA HIS A 170 -0.72 -5.79 9.30
C HIS A 170 -1.12 -6.94 10.21
N LEU A 171 -0.50 -8.11 10.04
CA LEU A 171 -0.43 -9.13 11.09
C LEU A 171 0.95 -9.05 11.74
N ALA A 172 0.99 -8.84 13.05
CA ALA A 172 2.25 -8.82 13.78
C ALA A 172 2.81 -10.23 13.96
N LEU A 173 4.07 -10.43 13.56
CA LEU A 173 4.72 -11.76 13.56
C LEU A 173 5.82 -11.86 14.61
N LYS A 174 6.63 -10.80 14.72
CA LYS A 174 7.67 -10.65 15.75
C LYS A 174 7.70 -9.18 16.14
N VAL A 175 7.22 -8.88 17.33
CA VAL A 175 7.27 -7.55 17.93
C VAL A 175 8.38 -7.52 19.00
N PRO A 176 9.17 -6.45 19.08
CA PRO A 176 10.14 -6.26 20.17
C PRO A 176 9.51 -6.40 21.56
N ALA A 177 10.30 -6.82 22.56
CA ALA A 177 9.82 -7.01 23.92
C ALA A 177 9.31 -5.70 24.55
N ASP A 178 9.99 -4.59 24.26
CA ASP A 178 9.61 -3.22 24.59
C ASP A 178 8.63 -2.63 23.56
N ARG A 179 7.60 -3.40 23.18
CA ARG A 179 6.63 -3.07 22.11
C ARG A 179 5.98 -1.69 22.19
N GLU A 180 5.88 -1.10 23.38
CA GLU A 180 5.37 0.27 23.56
C GLU A 180 6.28 1.33 22.91
N GLN A 181 7.55 0.98 22.64
CA GLN A 181 8.50 1.77 21.88
C GLN A 181 8.49 1.46 20.37
N CYS A 182 7.58 0.59 19.91
CA CYS A 182 7.37 0.26 18.50
C CYS A 182 5.88 0.40 18.13
N TRP A 183 5.52 1.52 17.51
CA TRP A 183 4.13 1.87 17.24
C TRP A 183 3.91 2.51 15.86
N ILE A 184 2.67 2.48 15.42
CA ILE A 184 2.16 3.37 14.36
C ILE A 184 1.27 4.43 15.00
N GLN A 185 1.40 5.66 14.53
CA GLN A 185 0.44 6.71 14.82
C GLN A 185 -0.37 7.04 13.58
N ILE A 186 -1.69 7.15 13.73
CA ILE A 186 -2.65 7.39 12.63
C ILE A 186 -3.54 8.57 13.02
N GLU A 187 -3.60 9.57 12.14
CA GLU A 187 -4.54 10.69 12.30
C GLU A 187 -5.97 10.24 12.01
N ASP A 188 -6.86 10.46 12.97
CA ASP A 188 -8.28 10.15 12.89
C ASP A 188 -9.10 11.41 13.21
N GLY A 189 -9.39 12.19 12.16
CA GLY A 189 -9.95 13.53 12.28
C GLY A 189 -9.00 14.44 13.04
N ASP A 190 -9.48 15.04 14.13
CA ASP A 190 -8.70 15.92 15.02
C ASP A 190 -7.95 15.15 16.12
N THR A 191 -8.01 13.81 16.11
CA THR A 191 -7.34 12.94 17.09
C THR A 191 -6.17 12.18 16.49
N LEU A 192 -5.22 11.77 17.34
CA LEU A 192 -4.10 10.92 16.96
C LEU A 192 -4.18 9.59 17.70
N ARG A 193 -4.31 8.49 16.96
CA ARG A 193 -4.29 7.13 17.53
C ARG A 193 -2.87 6.61 17.54
N VAL A 194 -2.35 6.25 18.71
CA VAL A 194 -1.04 5.62 18.89
C VAL A 194 -1.27 4.14 19.18
N LEU A 195 -0.78 3.27 18.28
CA LEU A 195 -1.08 1.83 18.30
C LEU A 195 0.22 1.02 18.28
N PRO A 196 0.62 0.42 19.41
CA PRO A 196 1.70 -0.55 19.42
C PRO A 196 1.23 -1.86 18.76
N TRP A 197 2.16 -2.62 18.18
CA TRP A 197 1.85 -3.98 17.72
C TRP A 197 1.80 -4.97 18.89
N GLN A 198 1.12 -6.09 18.66
CA GLN A 198 1.08 -7.22 19.58
C GLN A 198 1.16 -8.50 18.75
N ASP A 199 2.08 -9.40 19.09
CA ASP A 199 2.28 -10.65 18.35
C ASP A 199 0.97 -11.41 18.13
N GLY A 200 0.75 -11.86 16.89
CA GLY A 200 -0.43 -12.61 16.49
C GLY A 200 -1.69 -11.79 16.29
N HIS A 201 -1.67 -10.48 16.55
CA HIS A 201 -2.84 -9.62 16.35
C HIS A 201 -2.77 -8.79 15.06
N SER A 202 -3.95 -8.58 14.50
CA SER A 202 -4.16 -7.77 13.30
C SER A 202 -4.31 -6.28 13.60
N LEU A 203 -3.85 -5.46 12.66
CA LEU A 203 -4.18 -4.06 12.55
C LEU A 203 -4.65 -3.77 11.12
N LEU A 204 -5.91 -3.41 10.95
CA LEU A 204 -6.49 -2.98 9.68
C LEU A 204 -6.79 -1.48 9.73
N PHE A 205 -6.26 -0.73 8.78
CA PHE A 205 -6.38 0.73 8.75
C PHE A 205 -6.45 1.29 7.32
N ASP A 206 -7.00 2.50 7.23
CA ASP A 206 -6.99 3.29 6.01
C ASP A 206 -5.70 4.13 5.95
N ASP A 207 -4.75 3.69 5.11
CA ASP A 207 -3.45 4.35 5.00
C ASP A 207 -3.53 5.73 4.32
N THR A 208 -4.69 6.15 3.79
CA THR A 208 -4.86 7.51 3.26
C THR A 208 -4.98 8.57 4.34
N CYS A 209 -5.29 8.16 5.58
CA CYS A 209 -5.05 8.95 6.77
C CYS A 209 -3.54 9.12 6.97
N ASN A 210 -3.09 10.30 7.39
CA ASN A 210 -1.65 10.45 7.61
C ASN A 210 -1.22 9.53 8.75
N HIS A 211 -0.11 8.85 8.55
CA HIS A 211 0.44 7.94 9.52
C HIS A 211 1.96 7.96 9.51
N GLU A 212 2.53 7.53 10.62
CA GLU A 212 3.96 7.55 10.90
C GLU A 212 4.32 6.35 11.78
N VAL A 213 5.47 5.74 11.55
CA VAL A 213 5.83 4.47 12.20
C VAL A 213 7.19 4.58 12.85
N PHE A 214 7.28 4.08 14.08
CA PHE A 214 8.49 4.09 14.89
C PHE A 214 8.85 2.66 15.31
N ASN A 215 10.13 2.32 15.22
CA ASN A 215 10.73 1.21 15.93
C ASN A 215 11.91 1.75 16.75
N ASN A 216 11.65 2.32 17.94
CA ASN A 216 12.68 2.88 18.81
C ASN A 216 13.33 1.83 19.72
N THR A 217 13.22 0.56 19.35
CA THR A 217 13.71 -0.59 20.11
C THR A 217 15.08 -1.03 19.62
N GLN A 218 15.66 -2.03 20.28
CA GLN A 218 16.91 -2.68 19.85
C GLN A 218 16.67 -3.94 18.99
N ASP A 219 15.42 -4.29 18.73
CA ASP A 219 15.04 -5.50 18.00
C ASP A 219 14.29 -5.18 16.70
N ASP A 220 14.45 -6.05 15.72
CA ASP A 220 13.70 -5.96 14.47
C ASP A 220 12.23 -6.36 14.65
N ARG A 221 11.33 -5.60 14.03
CA ARG A 221 9.89 -5.89 14.00
C ARG A 221 9.46 -6.46 12.66
N TYR A 222 8.80 -7.62 12.68
CA TYR A 222 8.27 -8.30 11.50
C TYR A 222 6.75 -8.23 11.49
N VAL A 223 6.18 -7.82 10.35
CA VAL A 223 4.74 -7.93 10.08
C VAL A 223 4.50 -8.53 8.70
N LEU A 224 3.42 -9.30 8.54
CA LEU A 224 2.84 -9.56 7.22
C LEU A 224 2.02 -8.33 6.85
N LEU A 225 2.46 -7.60 5.83
CA LEU A 225 1.81 -6.39 5.32
C LEU A 225 1.05 -6.75 4.05
N LEU A 226 -0.26 -6.52 4.08
CA LEU A 226 -1.14 -6.69 2.93
C LEU A 226 -1.80 -5.36 2.58
N GLN A 227 -1.96 -5.11 1.28
CA GLN A 227 -2.96 -4.15 0.81
C GLN A 227 -4.06 -4.92 0.12
N VAL A 228 -5.30 -4.67 0.52
CA VAL A 228 -6.50 -5.31 -0.03
C VAL A 228 -7.44 -4.27 -0.60
N LYS A 229 -8.21 -4.65 -1.63
CA LYS A 229 -9.22 -3.76 -2.22
C LYS A 229 -10.29 -3.45 -1.20
N ARG A 230 -10.64 -2.16 -1.06
CA ARG A 230 -11.82 -1.74 -0.29
C ARG A 230 -13.08 -2.27 -1.02
N PRO A 231 -13.92 -3.10 -0.39
CA PRO A 231 -15.12 -3.61 -1.05
C PRO A 231 -16.07 -2.48 -1.41
N CYS A 232 -16.52 -2.42 -2.66
CA CYS A 232 -17.39 -1.36 -3.18
C CYS A 232 -18.56 -1.95 -3.99
N ARG A 233 -19.73 -1.28 -3.96
CA ARG A 233 -20.90 -1.65 -4.76
C ARG A 233 -20.80 -1.17 -6.20
N GLY A 234 -20.97 -2.08 -7.16
CA GLY A 234 -21.13 -1.77 -8.59
C GLY A 234 -19.83 -1.34 -9.28
N MET A 235 -19.94 -0.37 -10.19
CA MET A 235 -18.86 0.08 -11.10
C MET A 235 -17.50 0.44 -10.48
N PRO A 236 -17.37 0.96 -9.24
CA PRO A 236 -16.06 1.28 -8.66
C PRO A 236 -15.12 0.07 -8.53
N SER A 237 -15.64 -1.14 -8.33
CA SER A 237 -14.81 -2.36 -8.31
C SER A 237 -14.07 -2.54 -9.64
N ILE A 238 -14.79 -2.45 -10.75
CA ILE A 238 -14.24 -2.54 -12.12
C ILE A 238 -13.27 -1.38 -12.39
N LEU A 239 -13.59 -0.16 -11.96
CA LEU A 239 -12.70 0.99 -12.12
C LEU A 239 -11.39 0.81 -11.33
N MET A 240 -11.47 0.24 -10.13
CA MET A 240 -10.28 -0.11 -9.36
C MET A 240 -9.46 -1.21 -10.03
N ASP A 241 -10.11 -2.21 -10.63
CA ASP A 241 -9.41 -3.25 -11.39
C ASP A 241 -8.66 -2.66 -12.59
N ILE A 242 -9.29 -1.75 -13.35
CA ILE A 242 -8.64 -1.02 -14.45
C ILE A 242 -7.51 -0.15 -13.93
N PHE A 243 -7.70 0.54 -12.80
CA PHE A 243 -6.67 1.35 -12.17
C PHE A 243 -5.46 0.50 -11.77
N PHE A 244 -5.66 -0.61 -11.07
CA PHE A 244 -4.58 -1.52 -10.67
C PHE A 244 -3.91 -2.17 -11.88
N PHE A 245 -4.66 -2.48 -12.94
CA PHE A 245 -4.09 -2.90 -14.21
C PHE A 245 -3.20 -1.81 -14.82
N GLY A 246 -3.61 -0.55 -14.77
CA GLY A 246 -2.77 0.59 -15.19
C GLY A 246 -1.50 0.72 -14.35
N VAL A 247 -1.63 0.67 -13.02
CA VAL A 247 -0.49 0.73 -12.08
C VAL A 247 0.49 -0.43 -12.35
N ARG A 248 -0.02 -1.64 -12.58
CA ARG A 248 0.76 -2.82 -12.95
C ARG A 248 1.66 -2.58 -14.17
N HIS A 249 1.16 -1.86 -15.17
CA HIS A 249 1.90 -1.57 -16.42
C HIS A 249 2.69 -0.25 -16.37
N SER A 250 2.60 0.48 -15.26
CA SER A 250 3.35 1.73 -15.07
C SER A 250 4.84 1.44 -14.82
N ARG A 251 5.67 2.45 -15.08
CA ARG A 251 7.11 2.38 -14.76
C ARG A 251 7.37 2.11 -13.28
N PHE A 252 6.50 2.60 -12.40
CA PHE A 252 6.60 2.37 -10.95
C PHE A 252 6.66 0.87 -10.60
N VAL A 253 5.72 0.06 -11.10
CA VAL A 253 5.71 -1.39 -10.84
C VAL A 253 6.75 -2.12 -11.68
N GLN A 254 6.91 -1.74 -12.95
CA GLN A 254 7.85 -2.43 -13.85
C GLN A 254 9.31 -2.25 -13.43
N ASP A 255 9.69 -1.09 -12.91
CA ASP A 255 11.05 -0.83 -12.43
C ASP A 255 11.33 -1.57 -11.13
N ILE A 256 10.36 -1.65 -10.20
CA ILE A 256 10.45 -2.49 -8.99
C ILE A 256 10.65 -3.96 -9.39
N ARG A 257 9.80 -4.47 -10.30
CA ARG A 257 9.89 -5.84 -10.79
C ARG A 257 11.27 -6.13 -11.37
N LYS A 258 11.76 -5.30 -12.30
CA LYS A 258 13.09 -5.49 -12.90
C LYS A 258 14.21 -5.48 -11.86
N ARG A 259 14.12 -4.64 -10.83
CA ARG A 259 15.12 -4.60 -9.73
C ARG A 259 15.05 -5.83 -8.84
N LEU A 260 13.86 -6.38 -8.62
CA LEU A 260 13.67 -7.62 -7.87
C LEU A 260 14.16 -8.83 -8.68
N ASP A 261 13.85 -8.90 -9.97
CA ASP A 261 14.24 -9.98 -10.90
C ASP A 261 15.76 -9.97 -11.14
N ALA A 262 16.41 -8.80 -11.16
CA ALA A 262 17.86 -8.67 -11.30
C ALA A 262 18.64 -9.09 -10.05
N ARG A 263 17.97 -9.26 -8.90
CA ARG A 263 18.60 -9.79 -7.69
C ARG A 263 18.42 -11.30 -7.68
N PRO A 264 19.49 -12.09 -7.47
CA PRO A 264 19.32 -13.52 -7.25
C PRO A 264 18.34 -13.72 -6.10
N ALA A 265 17.46 -14.73 -6.20
CA ALA A 265 16.65 -15.14 -5.06
C ALA A 265 17.61 -15.35 -3.89
N ALA A 266 17.39 -14.65 -2.79
CA ALA A 266 18.25 -14.81 -1.64
C ALA A 266 18.23 -16.29 -1.24
N ALA A 267 19.43 -16.87 -1.14
CA ALA A 267 19.65 -18.30 -0.98
C ALA A 267 19.10 -18.81 0.36
#